data_AF-F0Z229-F1
#
_entry.id   AF-F0Z229-F1
#
_cell.length_a   1.000
_cell.length_b   1.000
_cell.length_c   1.000
_cell.angle_alpha   90.00
_cell.angle_beta   90.00
_cell.angle_gamma   90.00
#
_symmetry.space_group_name_H-M   'P 1'
#
loop_
_entity.id
_entity.type
_entity.pdbx_description
1 polymer ?
#
loop_
_entity_poly.entity_id
_entity_poly.type
_entity_poly.pdbx_seq_one_letter_code
_entity_poly.pdbx_strand_id
1 'polypeptide(L)'
;MDAVVRMERKFSRYRKWRIFFRYFLVPGLAHVFGGPGVQDIGMLGLDIFPKDKRHDVLAALAAWVEKGEAPDAIYPVAYKKGLFGRELDYEKKIHPYRGKAL
;
A
#
# COMPACT_ATOMS: atom_id res chain seq x y z
N MET A 1 -33.02 27.93 3.20
CA MET A 1 -32.01 27.51 2.20
C MET A 1 -30.82 26.76 2.80
N ASP A 2 -30.58 26.79 4.12
CA ASP A 2 -29.39 26.18 4.72
C ASP A 2 -29.44 24.66 4.99
N ALA A 3 -30.63 24.06 5.11
CA ALA A 3 -30.74 22.63 5.43
C ALA A 3 -30.39 21.71 4.24
N VAL A 4 -30.73 22.13 3.02
CA VAL A 4 -30.49 21.35 1.78
C VAL A 4 -28.99 21.36 1.43
N VAL A 5 -28.32 22.51 1.50
CA VAL A 5 -26.86 22.63 1.30
C VAL A 5 -26.07 21.84 2.36
N ARG A 6 -26.58 21.74 3.60
CA ARG A 6 -25.95 20.98 4.68
C ARG A 6 -26.12 19.46 4.53
N MET A 7 -27.18 19.02 3.85
CA MET A 7 -27.42 17.61 3.50
C MET A 7 -26.61 17.18 2.28
N GLU A 8 -26.51 18.03 1.25
CA GLU A 8 -25.68 17.78 0.06
C GLU A 8 -24.19 17.70 0.41
N ARG A 9 -23.72 18.48 1.39
CA ARG A 9 -22.35 18.38 1.94
C ARG A 9 -22.07 17.10 2.73
N LYS A 10 -23.09 16.38 3.21
CA LYS A 10 -22.92 15.11 3.94
C LYS A 10 -22.71 13.91 3.00
N PHE A 11 -23.20 13.97 1.76
CA PHE A 11 -23.12 12.86 0.80
C PHE A 11 -21.92 12.91 -0.16
N SER A 12 -21.24 14.05 -0.27
CA SER A 12 -20.01 14.19 -1.09
C SER A 12 -18.77 13.44 -0.53
N ARG A 13 -18.79 13.05 0.75
CA ARG A 13 -17.56 12.76 1.52
C ARG A 13 -17.09 11.30 1.56
N TYR A 14 -17.83 10.36 0.99
CA TYR A 14 -17.46 8.94 0.98
C TYR A 14 -17.05 8.54 -0.44
N ARG A 15 -15.74 8.46 -0.71
CA ARG A 15 -15.20 7.76 -1.89
C ARG A 15 -15.61 6.28 -1.77
N LYS A 16 -16.83 5.93 -2.19
CA LYS A 16 -17.41 4.57 -2.10
C LYS A 16 -16.46 3.53 -2.65
N TRP A 17 -15.68 3.86 -3.67
CA TRP A 17 -14.63 3.02 -4.25
C TRP A 17 -13.60 2.51 -3.24
N ARG A 18 -13.31 3.24 -2.16
CA ARG A 18 -12.30 2.83 -1.17
C ARG A 18 -12.66 1.56 -0.39
N ILE A 19 -13.93 1.14 -0.45
CA ILE A 19 -14.38 -0.12 0.18
C ILE A 19 -13.92 -1.36 -0.59
N PHE A 20 -13.57 -1.22 -1.87
CA PHE A 20 -13.14 -2.33 -2.73
C PHE A 20 -11.85 -2.04 -3.53
N PHE A 21 -11.42 -0.79 -3.60
CA PHE A 21 -10.24 -0.37 -4.35
C PHE A 21 -9.32 0.53 -3.52
N ARG A 22 -8.05 0.14 -3.43
CA ARG A 22 -6.98 0.91 -2.79
C ARG A 22 -5.81 1.02 -3.75
N TYR A 23 -5.34 2.25 -3.96
CA TYR A 23 -4.18 2.54 -4.79
C TYR A 23 -3.04 2.98 -3.88
N PHE A 24 -1.86 2.38 -4.01
CA PHE A 24 -0.68 2.69 -3.21
C PHE A 24 0.42 3.24 -4.11
N LEU A 25 0.95 4.40 -3.73
CA LEU A 25 2.18 4.92 -4.31
C LEU A 25 3.35 4.39 -3.49
N VAL A 26 4.33 3.80 -4.17
CA VAL A 26 5.50 3.19 -3.55
C VAL A 26 6.75 4.01 -3.90
N PRO A 27 7.20 4.94 -3.04
CA PRO A 27 8.25 5.88 -3.42
C PRO A 27 9.61 5.20 -3.63
N GLY A 28 10.18 5.38 -4.82
CA GLY A 28 11.49 4.85 -5.18
C GLY A 28 11.52 3.38 -5.59
N LEU A 29 10.36 2.72 -5.70
CA LEU A 29 10.22 1.43 -6.37
C LEU A 29 10.25 1.64 -7.89
N ALA A 30 11.09 0.88 -8.58
CA ALA A 30 11.15 0.88 -10.05
C ALA A 30 10.04 0.00 -10.65
N HIS A 31 10.16 -0.35 -11.93
CA HIS A 31 9.19 -1.21 -12.59
C HIS A 31 9.22 -2.63 -11.98
N VAL A 32 8.15 -2.97 -11.24
CA VAL A 32 7.94 -4.25 -10.53
C VAL A 32 8.78 -4.42 -9.26
N PHE A 33 10.09 -4.16 -9.32
CA PHE A 33 11.03 -4.29 -8.19
C PHE A 33 12.25 -3.38 -8.36
N GLY A 34 13.09 -3.29 -7.32
CA GLY A 34 14.31 -2.50 -7.32
C GLY A 34 14.05 -0.98 -7.23
N GLY A 35 15.02 -0.18 -7.66
CA GLY A 35 14.96 1.28 -7.59
C GLY A 35 15.69 1.88 -6.37
N PRO A 36 15.77 3.23 -6.29
CA PRO A 36 16.57 3.94 -5.30
C PRO A 36 15.93 4.08 -3.91
N GLY A 37 14.67 3.65 -3.74
CA GLY A 37 13.96 3.69 -2.45
C GLY A 37 13.67 2.30 -1.91
N VAL A 38 12.42 2.06 -1.53
CA VAL A 38 11.94 0.69 -1.29
C VAL A 38 11.87 -0.07 -2.63
N GLN A 39 12.14 -1.35 -2.59
CA GLN A 39 12.51 -2.18 -3.74
C GLN A 39 11.61 -3.40 -3.93
N ASP A 40 10.83 -3.79 -2.93
CA ASP A 40 9.99 -4.98 -3.02
C ASP A 40 8.74 -4.84 -2.16
N ILE A 41 7.66 -5.47 -2.64
CA ILE A 41 6.32 -5.52 -2.04
C ILE A 41 5.79 -6.97 -1.97
N GLY A 42 6.68 -7.96 -2.13
CA GLY A 42 6.36 -9.39 -2.14
C GLY A 42 6.24 -9.98 -3.55
N MET A 43 6.70 -9.26 -4.59
CA MET A 43 6.51 -9.71 -5.98
C MET A 43 7.51 -10.79 -6.40
N LEU A 44 8.66 -10.87 -5.73
CA LEU A 44 9.78 -11.71 -6.13
C LEU A 44 9.83 -13.06 -5.39
N GLY A 45 9.04 -13.24 -4.33
CA GLY A 45 9.05 -14.46 -3.53
C GLY A 45 10.37 -14.73 -2.81
N LEU A 46 11.21 -13.71 -2.62
CA LEU A 46 12.49 -13.85 -1.93
C LEU A 46 12.29 -14.30 -0.48
N ASP A 47 13.13 -15.23 -0.01
CA ASP A 47 12.99 -15.77 1.35
C ASP A 47 13.29 -14.76 2.45
N ILE A 48 14.13 -13.76 2.15
CA ILE A 48 14.43 -12.65 3.05
C ILE A 48 13.28 -11.64 3.19
N PHE A 49 12.28 -11.70 2.31
CA PHE A 49 11.14 -10.79 2.32
C PHE A 49 10.09 -11.28 3.33
N PRO A 50 9.54 -10.40 4.20
CA PRO A 50 8.49 -10.80 5.14
C PRO A 50 7.19 -11.22 4.43
N LYS A 51 6.76 -12.47 4.61
CA LYS A 51 5.58 -13.06 3.92
C LYS A 51 4.25 -12.85 4.67
N ASP A 52 4.10 -11.72 5.36
CA ASP A 52 2.89 -11.39 6.11
C ASP A 52 2.06 -10.28 5.43
N LYS A 53 0.78 -10.17 5.82
CA LYS A 53 -0.21 -9.26 5.22
C LYS A 53 0.14 -7.76 5.29
N ARG A 54 1.14 -7.36 6.08
CA ARG A 54 1.60 -5.96 6.15
C ARG A 54 2.62 -5.65 5.06
N HIS A 55 3.38 -6.63 4.62
CA HIS A 55 4.51 -6.44 3.69
C HIS A 55 4.16 -6.96 2.31
N ASP A 56 3.62 -8.18 2.24
CA ASP A 56 3.28 -8.88 1.01
C ASP A 56 1.89 -8.45 0.50
N VAL A 57 1.85 -7.87 -0.71
CA VAL A 57 0.59 -7.38 -1.30
C VAL A 57 -0.40 -8.49 -1.67
N LEU A 58 0.08 -9.70 -1.97
CA LEU A 58 -0.78 -10.85 -2.22
C LEU A 58 -1.38 -11.35 -0.91
N ALA A 59 -0.58 -11.44 0.15
CA ALA A 59 -1.08 -11.79 1.48
C ALA A 59 -2.07 -10.74 2.02
N ALA A 60 -1.82 -9.45 1.76
CA ALA A 60 -2.73 -8.37 2.09
C ALA A 60 -4.06 -8.49 1.33
N LEU A 61 -4.01 -8.85 0.04
CA LEU A 61 -5.21 -9.06 -0.76
C LEU A 61 -6.02 -10.27 -0.27
N ALA A 62 -5.37 -11.38 0.05
CA ALA A 62 -6.02 -12.56 0.61
C ALA A 62 -6.71 -12.22 1.95
N ALA A 63 -6.02 -11.51 2.85
CA ALA A 63 -6.62 -11.06 4.12
C ALA A 63 -7.84 -10.15 3.90
N TRP A 64 -7.81 -9.27 2.89
CA TRP A 64 -8.95 -8.44 2.57
C TRP A 64 -10.13 -9.26 2.04
N VAL A 65 -9.90 -10.14 1.07
CA VAL A 65 -10.97 -10.93 0.43
C VAL A 65 -11.57 -11.96 1.39
N GLU A 66 -10.73 -12.69 2.11
CA GLU A 66 -11.16 -13.84 2.92
C GLU A 66 -11.63 -13.44 4.31
N LYS A 67 -11.05 -12.37 4.89
CA LYS A 67 -11.27 -11.99 6.29
C LYS A 67 -11.87 -10.60 6.44
N GLY A 68 -12.10 -9.88 5.35
CA GLY A 68 -12.59 -8.50 5.37
C GLY A 68 -11.56 -7.48 5.86
N GLU A 69 -10.29 -7.85 5.98
CA GLU A 69 -9.23 -7.02 6.56
C GLU A 69 -8.54 -6.16 5.50
N ALA A 70 -9.19 -5.08 5.09
CA ALA A 70 -8.66 -4.19 4.06
C ALA A 70 -7.38 -3.45 4.51
N PRO A 71 -6.30 -3.39 3.72
CA PRO A 71 -5.01 -2.89 4.18
C PRO A 71 -4.96 -1.35 4.28
N ASP A 72 -4.93 -0.79 5.50
CA ASP A 72 -4.78 0.67 5.72
C ASP A 72 -3.35 1.18 5.55
N ALA A 73 -2.39 0.26 5.48
CA ALA A 73 -1.00 0.53 5.13
C ALA A 73 -0.34 -0.74 4.55
N ILE A 74 0.73 -0.53 3.79
CA ILE A 74 1.67 -1.57 3.36
C ILE A 74 3.08 -1.11 3.76
N TYR A 75 4.00 -2.06 3.95
CA TYR A 75 5.38 -1.82 4.35
C TYR A 75 6.35 -2.43 3.32
N PRO A 76 6.53 -1.78 2.15
CA PRO A 76 7.56 -2.17 1.20
C PRO A 76 8.95 -2.05 1.83
N VAL A 77 9.88 -2.87 1.35
CA VAL A 77 11.24 -2.98 1.92
C VAL A 77 12.32 -2.57 0.93
N ALA A 78 13.42 -2.05 1.44
CA ALA A 78 14.67 -1.84 0.72
C ALA A 78 15.71 -2.86 1.22
N TYR A 79 16.68 -3.19 0.37
CA TYR A 79 17.75 -4.13 0.68
C TYR A 79 19.11 -3.43 0.75
N LYS A 80 19.97 -3.87 1.68
CA LYS A 80 21.35 -3.35 1.74
C LYS A 80 22.06 -3.71 0.45
N LYS A 81 22.77 -2.77 -0.17
CA LYS A 81 23.44 -2.99 -1.47
C LYS A 81 22.47 -3.43 -2.60
N GLY A 82 21.19 -3.07 -2.49
CA GLY A 82 20.16 -3.45 -3.47
C GLY A 82 19.73 -4.91 -3.36
N LEU A 83 18.92 -5.36 -4.34
CA LEU A 83 18.20 -6.64 -4.31
C LEU A 83 19.08 -7.87 -4.00
N PHE A 84 20.36 -7.82 -4.34
CA PHE A 84 21.30 -8.94 -4.17
C PHE A 84 22.01 -8.97 -2.82
N GLY A 85 21.88 -7.94 -1.97
CA GLY A 85 22.62 -7.91 -0.71
C GLY A 85 22.07 -8.81 0.40
N ARG A 86 21.04 -9.59 0.11
CA ARG A 86 20.46 -10.66 0.98
C ARG A 86 20.11 -10.23 2.40
N GLU A 87 19.97 -8.93 2.64
CA GLU A 87 19.67 -8.36 3.94
C GLU A 87 18.75 -7.15 3.73
N LEU A 88 17.74 -7.02 4.58
CA LEU A 88 16.87 -5.85 4.61
C LEU A 88 17.64 -4.65 5.16
N ASP A 89 17.44 -3.48 4.56
CA ASP A 89 17.97 -2.22 5.06
C ASP A 89 16.93 -1.49 5.89
N TYR A 90 15.80 -1.15 5.27
CA TYR A 90 14.69 -0.49 5.93
C TYR A 90 13.35 -0.83 5.26
N GLU A 91 12.27 -0.56 5.97
CA GLU A 91 10.91 -0.59 5.43
C GLU A 91 10.30 0.81 5.50
N LYS A 92 9.29 1.06 4.66
CA LYS A 92 8.56 2.34 4.69
C LYS A 92 7.06 2.11 4.75
N LYS A 93 6.42 2.60 5.80
CA LYS A 93 4.96 2.62 5.88
C LYS A 93 4.38 3.54 4.79
N ILE A 94 3.55 2.98 3.92
CA ILE A 94 2.80 3.74 2.91
C ILE A 94 1.30 3.55 3.11
N HIS A 95 0.52 4.56 2.71
CA HIS A 95 -0.92 4.57 2.85
C HIS A 95 -1.63 4.59 1.49
N PRO A 96 -2.90 4.12 1.42
CA PRO A 96 -3.70 4.29 0.22
C PRO A 96 -3.81 5.77 -0.17
N TYR A 97 -3.61 6.05 -1.45
CA TYR A 97 -3.66 7.39 -2.03
C TYR A 97 -4.99 8.08 -1.73
N ARG A 98 -4.90 9.28 -1.13
CA ARG A 98 -6.05 10.04 -0.65
C ARG A 98 -6.54 11.12 -1.62
N GLY A 99 -5.94 11.26 -2.80
CA GLY A 99 -6.34 12.27 -3.79
C GLY A 99 -5.71 13.64 -3.59
N LYS A 100 -4.62 13.72 -2.82
CA LYS A 100 -3.72 14.88 -2.79
C LYS A 100 -2.33 14.35 -3.11
N ALA A 101 -1.69 14.94 -4.12
CA ALA A 101 -0.29 14.73 -4.40
C ALA A 101 0.54 15.08 -3.15
N LEU A 102 1.63 14.33 -2.93
CA LEU A 102 2.61 14.63 -1.89
C LEU A 102 3.23 16.01 -2.12
#